data_AF-A0A6G6Z534-F1
#
_entry.id   AF-A0A6G6Z534-F1
#
_cell.length_a   1.000
_cell.length_b   1.000
_cell.length_c   1.000
_cell.angle_alpha   90.00
_cell.angle_beta   90.00
_cell.angle_gamma   90.00
#
_symmetry.space_group_name_H-M   'P 1'
#
loop_
_entity.id
_entity.type
_entity.pdbx_description
1 polymer ?
#
loop_
_entity_poly.entity_id
_entity_poly.type
_entity_poly.pdbx_seq_one_letter_code
_entity_poly.pdbx_strand_id
1 'polypeptide(L)' 'MKTSKAMTIRLTEEQAEALETVASVEQLAVSDVIRAAISEHIETRRKDPAFQEDLKARLARARKLLARQAGE' A
#
# COMPACT_ATOMS: atom_id res chain seq x y z
N MET A 1 -3.41 7.17 -19.60
CA MET A 1 -2.33 7.63 -18.70
C MET A 1 -2.75 7.31 -17.27
N LYS A 2 -2.00 6.50 -16.51
CA LYS A 2 -2.30 6.31 -15.08
C LYS A 2 -2.06 7.64 -14.39
N THR A 3 -3.12 8.23 -13.83
CA THR A 3 -3.06 9.46 -13.05
C THR A 3 -2.18 9.26 -11.82
N SER A 4 -1.07 9.98 -11.74
CA SER A 4 -0.25 10.04 -10.53
C SER A 4 -0.92 10.98 -9.53
N LYS A 5 -1.10 10.50 -8.30
CA LYS A 5 -1.57 11.33 -7.18
C LYS A 5 -0.36 11.72 -6.34
N ALA A 6 -0.11 13.02 -6.21
CA ALA A 6 0.91 13.51 -5.29
C ALA A 6 0.51 13.20 -3.85
N MET A 7 1.45 12.67 -3.07
CA MET A 7 1.26 12.33 -1.66
C MET A 7 2.52 12.69 -0.88
N THR A 8 2.35 13.22 0.33
CA THR A 8 3.45 13.50 1.26
C THR A 8 3.49 12.42 2.32
N ILE A 9 4.68 11.87 2.58
CA ILE A 9 4.91 10.85 3.60
C ILE A 9 5.87 11.45 4.63
N ARG A 10 5.59 11.24 5.91
CA ARG A 10 6.52 11.61 6.99
C ARG A 10 7.39 10.40 7.29
N LEU A 11 8.70 10.59 7.18
CA LEU A 11 9.71 9.60 7.54
C LEU A 11 10.43 10.10 8.79
N THR A 12 10.98 9.18 9.58
CA THR A 12 11.99 9.55 10.57
C THR A 12 13.27 9.98 9.86
N GLU A 13 14.16 10.68 10.58
CA GLU A 13 15.46 11.09 10.06
C GLU A 13 16.27 9.88 9.56
N GLU A 14 16.34 8.82 10.38
CA GLU A 14 17.02 7.57 10.03
C GLU A 14 16.44 6.91 8.77
N GLN A 15 15.12 6.94 8.59
CA GLN A 15 14.47 6.38 7.40
C GLN A 15 14.77 7.20 6.15
N ALA A 16 14.83 8.54 6.27
CA ALA A 16 15.17 9.41 5.16
C ALA A 16 16.62 9.19 4.72
N GLU A 17 17.56 9.14 5.67
CA GLU A 17 18.98 8.92 5.39
C GLU A 17 19.25 7.54 4.76
N ALA A 18 18.62 6.49 5.30
CA ALA A 18 18.73 5.15 4.73
C ALA A 18 18.18 5.11 3.29
N LEU A 19 17.06 5.78 3.03
CA LEU A 19 16.43 5.84 1.72
C LEU A 19 17.27 6.63 0.71
N GLU A 20 17.87 7.76 1.12
CA GLU A 20 18.80 8.52 0.29
C GLU A 20 20.05 7.72 -0.06
N THR A 21 20.57 6.95 0.91
CA THR A 21 21.72 6.06 0.68
C THR A 21 21.39 5.00 -0.37
N VAL A 22 20.24 4.33 -0.24
CA VAL A 22 19.80 3.32 -1.22
C VAL A 22 19.64 3.94 -2.61
N ALA A 23 18.94 5.08 -2.70
CA ALA A 23 18.73 5.79 -3.95
C ALA A 23 20.07 6.19 -4.61
N SER A 24 21.04 6.66 -3.81
CA SER A 24 22.38 7.02 -4.27
C SER A 24 23.15 5.82 -4.84
N VAL A 25 23.16 4.69 -4.12
CA VAL A 25 23.85 3.46 -4.55
C VAL A 25 23.22 2.89 -5.83
N GLU A 26 21.90 2.90 -5.92
CA GLU A 26 21.16 2.39 -7.09
C GLU A 26 21.10 3.39 -8.26
N GLN A 27 21.60 4.62 -8.07
CA GLN A 27 21.51 5.72 -9.05
C GLN A 27 20.06 6.01 -9.50
N LEU A 28 19.13 5.91 -8.55
CA LEU A 28 17.70 6.15 -8.76
C LEU A 28 17.24 7.39 -7.99
N ALA A 29 16.11 7.96 -8.41
CA ALA A 29 15.44 8.96 -7.58
C ALA A 29 14.84 8.30 -6.34
N VAL A 30 14.89 8.98 -5.20
CA VAL A 30 14.21 8.58 -3.95
C VAL A 30 12.74 8.24 -4.22
N SER A 31 12.08 9.00 -5.10
CA SER A 31 10.69 8.77 -5.50
C SER A 31 10.46 7.43 -6.20
N ASP A 32 11.42 6.96 -6.98
CA ASP A 32 11.33 5.69 -7.70
C ASP A 32 11.58 4.51 -6.77
N VAL A 33 12.54 4.62 -5.86
CA VAL A 33 12.78 3.64 -4.79
C VAL A 33 11.51 3.47 -3.93
N ILE A 34 10.90 4.58 -3.50
CA ILE A 34 9.64 4.55 -2.75
C ILE A 34 8.51 3.90 -3.57
N ARG A 35 8.39 4.25 -4.86
CA ARG A 35 7.34 3.68 -5.72
C ARG A 35 7.51 2.17 -5.88
N ALA A 36 8.74 1.70 -6.05
CA ALA A 36 9.07 0.29 -6.15
C ALA A 36 8.72 -0.44 -4.84
N ALA A 37 9.17 0.07 -3.70
CA ALA A 37 8.88 -0.49 -2.39
C ALA A 37 7.37 -0.58 -2.09
N ILE A 38 6.60 0.48 -2.40
CA ILE A 38 5.14 0.46 -2.26
C ILE A 38 4.51 -0.58 -3.17
N SER A 39 4.96 -0.67 -4.43
CA SER A 39 4.42 -1.62 -5.40
C SER A 39 4.67 -3.06 -4.97
N GLU A 40 5.91 -3.38 -4.58
CA GLU A 40 6.29 -4.70 -4.08
C GLU A 40 5.50 -5.08 -2.82
N HIS A 41 5.35 -4.14 -1.88
CA HIS A 41 4.57 -4.38 -0.68
C HIS A 41 3.10 -4.70 -1.00
N ILE A 42 2.48 -3.91 -1.89
CA ILE A 42 1.10 -4.13 -2.31
C ILE A 42 0.96 -5.48 -3.02
N GLU A 43 1.86 -5.82 -3.94
CA GLU A 43 1.80 -7.08 -4.67
C GLU A 43 1.99 -8.29 -3.75
N THR A 44 2.91 -8.19 -2.79
CA THR A 44 3.15 -9.21 -1.77
C THR A 44 1.89 -9.43 -0.94
N ARG A 45 1.27 -8.37 -0.43
CA ARG A 45 0.01 -8.47 0.33
C ARG A 45 -1.15 -8.97 -0.54
N ARG A 46 -1.19 -8.59 -1.81
CA ARG A 46 -2.23 -9.05 -2.73
C ARG A 46 -2.16 -10.56 -3.00
N LYS A 47 -0.95 -11.13 -3.03
CA LYS A 47 -0.73 -12.57 -3.24
C LYS A 47 -0.84 -13.39 -1.94
N ASP A 48 -0.80 -12.73 -0.79
CA ASP A 48 -0.91 -13.39 0.51
C ASP A 48 -2.32 -14.01 0.71
N PRO A 49 -2.44 -15.35 0.84
CA PRO A 49 -3.74 -16.00 0.95
C PRO A 49 -4.47 -15.60 2.22
N ALA A 50 -3.75 -15.42 3.34
CA ALA A 50 -4.35 -14.99 4.60
C ALA A 50 -4.96 -13.58 4.48
N PHE A 51 -4.26 -12.63 3.84
CA PHE A 51 -4.78 -11.31 3.53
C PHE A 51 -6.02 -11.36 2.63
N GLN A 52 -6.02 -12.22 1.61
CA GLN A 52 -7.18 -12.38 0.73
C GLN A 52 -8.39 -12.94 1.47
N GLU A 53 -8.19 -13.93 2.34
CA GLU A 53 -9.28 -14.51 3.14
C GLU A 53 -9.84 -13.51 4.15
N ASP A 54 -8.98 -12.78 4.86
CA ASP A 54 -9.42 -11.72 5.79
C ASP A 54 -10.17 -10.61 5.06
N LEU A 55 -9.70 -10.20 3.87
CA LEU A 55 -10.40 -9.22 3.04
C LEU A 55 -11.79 -9.72 2.60
N LYS A 56 -11.91 -10.98 2.15
CA LYS A 56 -13.21 -11.60 1.80
C LYS A 56 -14.14 -11.65 3.00
N ALA A 57 -13.62 -12.03 4.18
CA ALA A 57 -14.40 -12.09 5.41
C ALA A 57 -14.91 -10.71 5.86
N ARG A 58 -14.07 -9.67 5.77
CA ARG A 58 -14.48 -8.27 6.02
C ARG A 58 -15.57 -7.83 5.06
N LEU A 59 -15.44 -8.13 3.76
CA LEU A 59 -16.44 -7.77 2.76
C LEU A 59 -17.78 -8.48 2.99
N ALA A 60 -17.74 -9.78 3.33
CA ALA A 60 -18.95 -10.55 3.64
C ALA A 60 -19.69 -9.97 4.86
N ARG A 61 -18.95 -9.58 5.92
CA ARG A 61 -19.51 -8.90 7.10
C ARG A 61 -20.13 -7.56 6.74
N ALA A 62 -19.42 -6.72 5.98
CA ALA A 62 -19.92 -5.42 5.55
C ALA A 62 -21.20 -5.55 4.70
N ARG A 63 -21.25 -6.51 3.77
CA ARG A 63 -22.46 -6.81 2.97
C ARG A 63 -23.63 -7.26 3.82
N LYS A 64 -23.40 -8.11 4.82
CA LYS A 64 -24.46 -8.53 5.77
C LYS A 64 -25.03 -7.36 6.56
N LEU A 65 -24.18 -6.42 6.99
CA LEU A 65 -24.61 -5.21 7.69
C LEU A 65 -25.42 -4.29 6.78
N LEU A 66 -24.93 -4.05 5.55
CA LEU A 66 -25.65 -3.26 4.54
C LEU A 66 -27.00 -3.87 4.19
N ALA A 67 -27.09 -5.19 4.00
CA ALA A 67 -28.36 -5.87 3.73
C ALA A 67 -29.36 -5.73 4.89
N ARG A 68 -28.88 -5.66 6.13
CA ARG A 68 -29.72 -5.39 7.31
C ARG A 68 -30.18 -3.93 7.39
N GLN A 69 -29.40 -2.99 6.88
CA GLN A 69 -29.76 -1.56 6.86
C GLN A 69 -30.64 -1.16 5.67
N ALA A 70 -30.56 -1.88 4.55
CA ALA A 70 -31.39 -1.64 3.37
C ALA A 70 -32.77 -2.34 3.44
N GLY A 71 -33.01 -3.12 4.50
CA GLY A 71 -34.27 -3.78 4.77
C GLY A 71 -34.96 -3.19 6.00
N GLU A 72 -35.35 -1.92 5.93
CA GLU A 72 -36.39 -1.26 6.74
C GLU A 72 -37.19 -0.30 5.85
#